data_AF-A0A8T2JZL1-F1
#
_entry.id   AF-A0A8T2JZL1-F1
#
_cell.length_a   1.000
_cell.length_b   1.000
_cell.length_c   1.000
_cell.angle_alpha   90.00
_cell.angle_beta   90.00
_cell.angle_gamma   90.00
#
_symmetry.space_group_name_H-M   'P 1'
#
loop_
_entity.id
_entity.type
_entity.pdbx_description
1 polymer ?
#
loop_
_entity_poly.entity_id
_entity_poly.type
_entity_poly.pdbx_seq_one_letter_code
_entity_poly.pdbx_strand_id
1 'polypeptide(L)'
;MILIYKHLLLLFQSSLQQKGELCLIQTGFALDTFIVVKTEDFHRCTLLSSEGSTRAPVVRKILDSDLFLSPNISYDREEIMGKHRFSDREITQLVRAGLLTVRDAGSWWLSIPGAGRFITHFIKGRKALLSQIRKSRYREVLLTDLSTRKAPPNVRLGMEYHIHDIIGAGLVECVSTASGILLRISDE
;
A
#
# COMPACT_ATOMS: atom_id res chain seq x y z
N MET A 1 5.08 3.66 -30.83
CA MET A 1 4.81 2.33 -30.24
C MET A 1 4.54 2.41 -28.73
N ILE A 2 5.41 3.05 -27.92
CA ILE A 2 5.24 3.18 -26.44
C ILE A 2 3.96 3.94 -26.03
N LEU A 3 3.59 5.03 -26.73
CA LEU A 3 2.34 5.75 -26.44
C LEU A 3 1.08 4.91 -26.66
N ILE A 4 1.09 4.00 -27.65
CA ILE A 4 -0.06 3.15 -27.98
C ILE A 4 -0.26 2.13 -26.85
N TYR A 5 0.81 1.52 -26.33
CA TYR A 5 0.73 0.60 -25.19
C TYR A 5 0.26 1.28 -23.91
N LYS A 6 0.71 2.51 -23.63
CA LYS A 6 0.25 3.27 -22.46
C LYS A 6 -1.24 3.61 -22.57
N HIS A 7 -1.71 3.98 -23.76
CA HIS A 7 -3.12 4.25 -24.02
C HIS A 7 -3.99 2.99 -23.96
N LEU A 8 -3.51 1.86 -24.50
CA LEU A 8 -4.21 0.58 -24.45
C LEU A 8 -4.30 0.06 -23.00
N LEU A 9 -3.24 0.23 -22.21
CA LEU A 9 -3.20 -0.15 -20.80
C LEU A 9 -4.18 0.68 -19.96
N LEU A 10 -4.27 1.99 -20.22
CA LEU A 10 -5.25 2.86 -19.58
C LEU A 10 -6.69 2.47 -19.93
N LEU A 11 -6.97 2.21 -21.22
CA LEU A 11 -8.29 1.75 -21.66
C LEU A 11 -8.66 0.38 -21.08
N PHE A 12 -7.69 -0.53 -20.99
CA PHE A 12 -7.89 -1.84 -20.38
C PHE A 12 -8.16 -1.73 -18.87
N GLN A 13 -7.40 -0.89 -18.16
CA GLN A 13 -7.65 -0.59 -16.76
C GLN A 13 -9.04 0.01 -16.54
N SER A 14 -9.43 1.01 -17.34
CA SER A 14 -10.77 1.62 -17.23
C SER A 14 -11.89 0.61 -17.52
N SER A 15 -11.70 -0.30 -18.47
CA SER A 15 -12.65 -1.38 -18.77
C SER A 15 -12.81 -2.35 -17.59
N LEU A 16 -11.71 -2.76 -16.97
CA LEU A 16 -11.73 -3.64 -15.80
C LEU A 16 -12.33 -2.96 -14.55
N GLN A 17 -12.11 -1.66 -14.38
CA GLN A 17 -12.73 -0.87 -13.31
C GLN A 17 -14.24 -0.75 -13.51
N GLN A 18 -14.71 -0.50 -14.74
CA GLN A 18 -16.14 -0.43 -15.05
C GLN A 18 -16.85 -1.77 -14.86
N LYS A 19 -16.12 -2.88 -14.97
CA LYS A 19 -16.63 -4.22 -14.63
C LYS A 19 -16.56 -4.54 -13.14
N GLY A 20 -15.98 -3.65 -12.33
CA GLY A 20 -15.77 -3.88 -10.89
C GLY A 20 -14.72 -4.94 -10.57
N GLU A 21 -13.88 -5.34 -11.52
CA GLU A 21 -12.86 -6.38 -11.31
C GLU A 21 -11.64 -5.84 -10.55
N LEU A 22 -11.39 -4.53 -10.68
CA LEU A 22 -10.29 -3.82 -10.04
C LEU A 22 -10.80 -2.60 -9.28
N CYS A 23 -10.20 -2.35 -8.11
CA CYS A 23 -10.38 -1.11 -7.37
C CYS A 23 -9.04 -0.38 -7.18
N LEU A 24 -9.12 0.95 -7.11
CA LEU A 24 -7.98 1.80 -6.77
C LEU A 24 -8.03 2.18 -5.31
N ILE A 25 -6.90 2.01 -4.64
CA ILE A 25 -6.81 2.17 -3.19
C ILE A 25 -5.71 3.16 -2.86
N GLN A 26 -6.05 4.13 -2.02
CA GLN A 26 -5.08 5.02 -1.43
C GLN A 26 -4.44 4.33 -0.20
N THR A 27 -3.11 4.25 -0.21
CA THR A 27 -2.32 3.66 0.88
C THR A 27 -1.70 4.69 1.80
N GLY A 28 -1.72 5.97 1.42
CA GLY A 28 -1.10 7.05 2.16
C GLY A 28 0.43 7.10 1.98
N PHE A 29 0.99 6.39 0.99
CA PHE A 29 2.41 6.49 0.65
C PHE A 29 2.76 7.84 0.03
N ALA A 30 1.95 8.27 -0.94
CA ALA A 30 1.95 9.60 -1.51
C ALA A 30 0.53 9.95 -1.99
N LEU A 31 0.18 11.23 -2.05
CA LEU A 31 -1.19 11.68 -2.37
C LEU A 31 -1.64 11.29 -3.79
N ASP A 32 -0.68 11.05 -4.68
CA ASP A 32 -0.84 10.70 -6.10
C ASP A 32 -0.53 9.22 -6.41
N THR A 33 -0.20 8.42 -5.40
CA THR A 33 0.14 7.01 -5.57
C THR A 33 -1.02 6.12 -5.11
N PHE A 34 -1.56 5.33 -6.04
CA PHE A 34 -2.64 4.39 -5.78
C PHE A 34 -2.19 2.97 -6.09
N ILE A 35 -2.73 2.00 -5.35
CA ILE A 35 -2.54 0.58 -5.65
C ILE A 35 -3.77 0.08 -6.40
N VAL A 36 -3.51 -0.68 -7.47
CA VAL A 36 -4.53 -1.44 -8.18
C VAL A 36 -4.67 -2.80 -7.48
N VAL A 37 -5.86 -3.09 -7.00
CA VAL A 37 -6.16 -4.36 -6.30
C VAL A 37 -7.34 -5.02 -6.98
N LYS A 38 -7.32 -6.35 -7.09
CA LYS A 38 -8.50 -7.09 -7.51
C LYS A 38 -9.60 -6.91 -6.47
N THR A 39 -10.80 -6.57 -6.90
CA THR A 39 -11.93 -6.36 -5.99
C THR A 39 -12.21 -7.62 -5.15
N GLU A 40 -12.07 -8.81 -5.75
CA GLU A 40 -12.19 -10.09 -5.03
C GLU A 40 -11.17 -10.23 -3.88
N ASP A 41 -9.88 -9.94 -4.15
CA ASP A 41 -8.83 -10.00 -3.15
C ASP A 41 -9.06 -8.97 -2.04
N PHE A 42 -9.53 -7.77 -2.41
CA PHE A 42 -9.90 -6.74 -1.45
C PHE A 42 -11.05 -7.18 -0.54
N HIS A 43 -12.11 -7.76 -1.11
CA HIS A 43 -13.26 -8.29 -0.36
C HIS A 43 -12.82 -9.38 0.61
N ARG A 44 -12.07 -10.38 0.11
CA ARG A 44 -11.59 -11.50 0.92
C ARG A 44 -10.75 -11.01 2.10
N CYS A 45 -9.75 -10.17 1.85
CA CYS A 45 -8.86 -9.66 2.90
C CYS A 45 -9.60 -8.77 3.92
N THR A 46 -10.57 -7.99 3.45
CA THR A 46 -11.39 -7.12 4.30
C THR A 46 -12.32 -7.92 5.21
N LEU A 47 -12.97 -8.96 4.67
CA LEU A 47 -13.83 -9.86 5.44
C LEU A 47 -13.04 -10.53 6.55
N LEU A 48 -11.90 -11.16 6.21
CA LEU A 48 -11.00 -11.79 7.18
C LEU A 48 -10.56 -10.83 8.29
N SER A 49 -10.24 -9.59 7.93
CA SER A 49 -9.82 -8.56 8.90
C SER A 49 -10.95 -8.06 9.80
N SER A 50 -12.21 -8.32 9.43
CA SER A 50 -13.41 -7.85 10.14
C SER A 50 -14.10 -8.93 10.96
N GLU A 51 -13.65 -10.19 10.88
CA GLU A 51 -14.23 -11.30 11.64
C GLU A 51 -14.22 -11.03 13.15
N GLY A 52 -15.35 -11.28 13.81
CA GLY A 52 -15.54 -11.02 15.23
C GLY A 52 -15.59 -9.54 15.63
N SER A 53 -15.44 -8.60 14.69
CA SER A 53 -15.52 -7.16 14.97
C SER A 53 -16.96 -6.67 15.09
N THR A 54 -17.19 -5.73 16.01
CA THR A 54 -18.47 -4.97 16.08
C THR A 54 -18.76 -4.14 14.82
N ARG A 55 -17.76 -3.98 13.93
CA ARG A 55 -17.89 -3.28 12.64
C ARG A 55 -18.21 -4.21 11.48
N ALA A 56 -18.28 -5.53 11.68
CA ALA A 56 -18.55 -6.47 10.59
C ALA A 56 -19.81 -6.15 9.75
N PRO A 57 -20.93 -5.66 10.34
CA PRO A 57 -22.12 -5.31 9.55
C PRO A 57 -21.88 -4.16 8.56
N VAL A 58 -21.20 -3.09 8.98
CA VAL A 58 -20.91 -1.95 8.09
C VAL A 58 -19.84 -2.31 7.06
N VAL A 59 -18.90 -3.20 7.42
CA VAL A 59 -17.92 -3.74 6.48
C VAL A 59 -18.61 -4.53 5.37
N ARG A 60 -19.56 -5.42 5.71
CA ARG A 60 -20.34 -6.14 4.69
C ARG A 60 -21.14 -5.18 3.82
N LYS A 61 -21.81 -4.20 4.43
CA LYS A 61 -22.57 -3.17 3.70
C LYS A 61 -21.74 -2.45 2.64
N ILE A 62 -20.49 -2.06 2.93
CA ILE A 62 -19.64 -1.42 1.92
C ILE A 62 -19.23 -2.39 0.83
N LEU A 63 -18.85 -3.62 1.18
CA LEU A 63 -18.46 -4.64 0.21
C LEU A 63 -19.62 -5.01 -0.74
N ASP A 64 -20.86 -4.98 -0.25
CA ASP A 64 -22.05 -5.26 -1.06
C ASP A 64 -22.53 -4.02 -1.86
N SER A 65 -21.88 -2.87 -1.68
CA SER A 65 -22.27 -1.62 -2.37
C SER A 65 -21.69 -1.52 -3.79
N ASP A 66 -22.40 -0.79 -4.64
CA ASP A 66 -21.97 -0.45 -6.01
C ASP A 66 -20.80 0.54 -6.06
N LEU A 67 -20.26 0.94 -4.90
CA LEU A 67 -19.11 1.83 -4.78
C LEU A 67 -17.90 1.27 -5.56
N PHE A 68 -17.68 -0.05 -5.50
CA PHE A 68 -16.60 -0.74 -6.22
C PHE A 68 -16.81 -0.85 -7.74
N LEU A 69 -18.01 -0.55 -8.24
CA LEU A 69 -18.29 -0.49 -9.68
C LEU A 69 -17.95 0.87 -10.26
N SER A 70 -17.74 1.89 -9.41
CA SER A 70 -17.36 3.21 -9.86
C SER A 70 -15.85 3.26 -10.13
N PRO A 71 -15.40 3.93 -11.21
CA PRO A 71 -13.98 4.16 -11.46
C PRO A 71 -13.39 5.22 -10.50
N ASN A 72 -14.19 5.74 -9.56
CA ASN A 72 -13.82 6.83 -8.68
C ASN A 72 -12.88 6.34 -7.58
N ILE A 73 -11.84 7.13 -7.35
CA ILE A 73 -10.80 6.84 -6.35
C ILE A 73 -11.16 7.47 -5.00
N SER A 74 -11.92 8.54 -5.05
CA SER A 74 -12.40 9.32 -3.91
C SER A 74 -13.89 9.54 -4.05
N TYR A 75 -14.56 9.62 -2.90
CA TYR A 75 -15.98 9.80 -2.80
C TYR A 75 -16.28 11.00 -1.93
N ASP A 76 -17.08 11.92 -2.45
CA ASP A 76 -17.56 13.06 -1.67
C ASP A 76 -18.80 12.70 -0.84
N ARG A 77 -19.34 13.71 -0.15
CA ARG A 77 -20.52 13.55 0.70
C ARG A 77 -21.77 13.14 -0.09
N GLU A 78 -21.97 13.68 -1.29
CA GLU A 78 -23.13 13.38 -2.11
C GLU A 78 -23.09 11.92 -2.60
N GLU A 79 -21.91 11.45 -2.99
CA GLU A 79 -21.70 10.06 -3.37
C GLU A 79 -21.89 9.11 -2.19
N ILE A 80 -21.18 9.31 -1.08
CA ILE A 80 -21.23 8.38 0.06
C ILE A 80 -22.60 8.38 0.76
N MET A 81 -23.15 9.57 1.04
CA MET A 81 -24.37 9.69 1.85
C MET A 81 -25.63 9.70 1.00
N GLY A 82 -25.61 10.37 -0.15
CA GLY A 82 -26.76 10.47 -1.04
C GLY A 82 -26.96 9.17 -1.84
N LYS A 83 -25.97 8.81 -2.65
CA LYS A 83 -26.05 7.66 -3.56
C LYS A 83 -25.91 6.33 -2.81
N HIS A 84 -24.83 6.17 -2.05
CA HIS A 84 -24.52 4.89 -1.37
C HIS A 84 -25.16 4.75 0.02
N ARG A 85 -25.87 5.78 0.50
CA ARG A 85 -26.70 5.75 1.72
C ARG A 85 -25.95 5.31 2.97
N PHE A 86 -24.71 5.77 3.14
CA PHE A 86 -23.98 5.64 4.40
C PHE A 86 -24.30 6.81 5.33
N SER A 87 -24.58 6.50 6.59
CA SER A 87 -24.71 7.50 7.65
C SER A 87 -23.35 7.96 8.18
N ASP A 88 -23.27 9.14 8.82
CA ASP A 88 -22.03 9.63 9.44
C ASP A 88 -21.42 8.63 10.44
N ARG A 89 -22.27 7.89 11.16
CA ARG A 89 -21.84 6.85 12.09
C ARG A 89 -21.15 5.70 11.36
N GLU A 90 -21.72 5.24 10.25
CA GLU A 90 -21.14 4.18 9.43
C GLU A 90 -19.84 4.64 8.77
N ILE A 91 -19.78 5.87 8.24
CA ILE A 91 -18.55 6.46 7.69
C ILE A 91 -17.45 6.47 8.76
N THR A 92 -17.77 6.92 9.97
CA THR A 92 -16.82 6.91 11.10
C THR A 92 -16.34 5.50 11.43
N GLN A 93 -17.22 4.49 11.36
CA GLN A 93 -16.83 3.10 11.57
C GLN A 93 -15.93 2.57 10.45
N LEU A 94 -16.20 2.93 9.19
CA LEU A 94 -15.38 2.56 8.03
C LEU A 94 -13.99 3.20 8.08
N VAL A 95 -13.89 4.46 8.50
CA VAL A 95 -12.61 5.12 8.77
C VAL A 95 -11.84 4.39 9.88
N ARG A 96 -12.52 4.05 10.98
CA ARG A 96 -11.91 3.28 12.09
C ARG A 96 -11.55 1.84 11.71
N ALA A 97 -12.22 1.26 10.72
CA ALA A 97 -11.89 -0.04 10.15
C ALA A 97 -10.71 0.04 9.16
N GLY A 98 -10.31 1.25 8.74
CA GLY A 98 -9.26 1.47 7.75
C GLY A 98 -9.70 1.24 6.30
N LEU A 99 -11.02 1.19 6.06
CA LEU A 99 -11.61 1.05 4.72
C LEU A 99 -11.81 2.39 4.02
N LEU A 100 -11.94 3.46 4.80
CA LEU A 100 -11.94 4.83 4.30
C LEU A 100 -10.81 5.62 4.97
N THR A 101 -10.23 6.56 4.22
CA THR A 101 -9.32 7.57 4.78
C THR A 101 -9.76 8.96 4.32
N VAL A 102 -9.60 9.97 5.17
CA VAL A 102 -10.04 11.34 4.85
C VAL A 102 -9.11 11.94 3.81
N ARG A 103 -9.67 12.47 2.73
CA ARG A 103 -8.96 13.27 1.72
C ARG A 103 -9.00 14.75 2.08
N ASP A 104 -10.21 15.25 2.32
CA ASP A 104 -10.57 16.64 2.60
C ASP A 104 -11.89 16.68 3.38
N ALA A 105 -12.33 17.88 3.78
CA ALA A 105 -13.55 18.03 4.55
C ALA A 105 -14.78 17.53 3.76
N GLY A 106 -15.27 16.35 4.12
CA GLY A 106 -16.43 15.74 3.45
C GLY A 106 -16.10 14.89 2.23
N SER A 107 -14.83 14.52 2.00
CA SER A 107 -14.48 13.49 1.01
C SER A 107 -13.47 12.47 1.54
N TRP A 108 -13.58 11.25 1.04
CA TRP A 108 -12.84 10.09 1.51
C TRP A 108 -12.25 9.28 0.35
N TRP A 109 -11.07 8.72 0.54
CA TRP A 109 -10.53 7.68 -0.34
C TRP A 109 -10.85 6.29 0.19
N LEU A 110 -10.98 5.33 -0.73
CA LEU A 110 -10.94 3.91 -0.38
C LEU A 110 -9.53 3.53 0.10
N SER A 111 -9.46 2.73 1.17
CA SER A 111 -8.23 2.30 1.83
C SER A 111 -8.27 0.80 2.16
N ILE A 112 -7.09 0.21 2.41
CA ILE A 112 -6.96 -1.16 2.93
C ILE A 112 -6.84 -1.14 4.47
N PRO A 113 -7.59 -1.98 5.18
CA PRO A 113 -7.42 -2.17 6.61
C PRO A 113 -5.97 -2.46 6.99
N GLY A 114 -5.41 -1.69 7.91
CA GLY A 114 -4.03 -1.88 8.36
C GLY A 114 -2.93 -1.31 7.45
N ALA A 115 -3.27 -0.69 6.31
CA ALA A 115 -2.29 -0.08 5.41
C ALA A 115 -1.37 0.91 6.14
N GLY A 116 -1.93 1.83 6.93
CA GLY A 116 -1.12 2.80 7.69
C GLY A 116 -0.15 2.14 8.67
N ARG A 117 -0.52 1.02 9.28
CA ARG A 117 0.37 0.24 10.17
C ARG A 117 1.52 -0.35 9.36
N PHE A 118 1.20 -0.99 8.24
CA PHE A 118 2.19 -1.53 7.32
C PHE A 118 3.16 -0.43 6.84
N ILE A 119 2.66 0.70 6.33
CA ILE A 119 3.47 1.84 5.86
C ILE A 119 4.38 2.36 6.98
N THR A 120 3.87 2.43 8.22
CA THR A 120 4.69 2.84 9.37
C THR A 120 5.87 1.87 9.60
N HIS A 121 5.63 0.57 9.56
CA HIS A 121 6.69 -0.45 9.72
C HIS A 121 7.64 -0.46 8.52
N PHE A 122 7.11 -0.27 7.32
CA PHE A 122 7.85 -0.16 6.08
C PHE A 122 8.88 0.98 6.13
N ILE A 123 8.42 2.21 6.38
CA ILE A 123 9.27 3.42 6.42
C ILE A 123 10.31 3.30 7.54
N LYS A 124 9.89 2.86 8.73
CA LYS A 124 10.80 2.71 9.87
C LYS A 124 11.89 1.67 9.61
N GLY A 125 11.53 0.53 9.01
CA GLY A 125 12.48 -0.53 8.70
C GLY A 125 13.46 -0.13 7.60
N ARG A 126 12.98 0.47 6.51
CA ARG A 126 13.83 1.02 5.43
C ARG A 126 14.84 2.02 5.99
N LYS A 127 14.37 2.98 6.80
CA LYS A 127 15.25 3.99 7.43
C LYS A 127 16.28 3.35 8.36
N ALA A 128 15.89 2.33 9.13
CA ALA A 128 16.82 1.61 10.00
C ALA A 128 17.91 0.90 9.20
N LEU A 129 17.54 0.19 8.12
CA LEU A 129 18.48 -0.55 7.28
C LEU A 129 19.47 0.38 6.59
N LEU A 130 18.99 1.44 5.94
CA LEU A 130 19.86 2.43 5.29
C LEU A 130 20.78 3.14 6.30
N SER A 131 20.30 3.40 7.53
CA SER A 131 21.14 3.96 8.60
C SER A 131 22.27 3.01 9.01
N GLN A 132 22.03 1.69 9.02
CA GLN A 132 23.08 0.71 9.30
C GLN A 132 24.14 0.68 8.19
N ILE A 133 23.73 0.70 6.92
CA ILE A 133 24.67 0.72 5.79
C ILE A 133 25.43 2.05 5.74
N ARG A 134 24.78 3.20 5.98
CA ARG A 134 25.48 4.49 6.03
C ARG A 134 26.56 4.58 7.13
N LYS A 135 26.42 3.79 8.19
CA LYS A 135 27.39 3.71 9.30
C LYS A 135 28.49 2.68 9.07
N SER A 136 28.37 1.81 8.06
CA SER A 136 29.44 0.85 7.75
C SER A 136 30.59 1.57 7.03
N ARG A 137 31.75 0.91 7.01
CA ARG A 137 32.93 1.40 6.30
C ARG A 137 32.58 1.58 4.83
N TYR A 138 32.97 2.72 4.26
CA TYR A 138 32.68 3.10 2.86
C TYR A 138 31.19 3.12 2.47
N ARG A 139 30.26 3.14 3.45
CA ARG A 139 28.81 3.11 3.23
C ARG A 139 28.36 1.90 2.39
N GLU A 140 29.03 0.77 2.61
CA GLU A 140 28.77 -0.49 1.89
C GLU A 140 28.80 -1.71 2.83
N VAL A 141 28.09 -2.77 2.45
CA VAL A 141 28.00 -4.01 3.24
C VAL A 141 27.78 -5.22 2.33
N LEU A 142 28.36 -6.38 2.68
CA LEU A 142 28.05 -7.63 1.97
C LEU A 142 26.58 -8.03 2.22
N LEU A 143 25.90 -8.46 1.16
CA LEU A 143 24.50 -8.91 1.23
C LEU A 143 24.33 -10.08 2.23
N THR A 144 25.28 -11.01 2.25
CA THR A 144 25.30 -12.15 3.20
C THR A 144 25.39 -11.68 4.65
N ASP A 145 26.27 -10.72 4.91
CA ASP A 145 26.45 -10.14 6.26
C ASP A 145 25.21 -9.38 6.70
N LEU A 146 24.58 -8.65 5.78
CA LEU A 146 23.36 -7.90 6.09
C LEU A 146 22.19 -8.85 6.38
N SER A 147 22.06 -9.92 5.60
CA SER A 147 20.98 -10.91 5.71
C SER A 147 21.05 -11.75 6.98
N THR A 148 22.28 -12.03 7.47
CA THR A 148 22.50 -12.83 8.69
C THR A 148 22.43 -12.01 9.99
N ARG A 149 22.41 -10.68 9.91
CA ARG A 149 22.29 -9.82 11.09
C ARG A 149 20.91 -9.95 11.73
N LYS A 150 20.89 -9.90 13.06
CA LYS A 150 19.66 -9.78 13.82
C LYS A 150 18.91 -8.51 13.42
N ALA A 151 17.64 -8.66 13.03
CA ALA A 151 16.79 -7.53 12.68
C ALA A 151 16.66 -6.55 13.86
N PRO A 152 16.83 -5.23 13.65
CA PRO A 152 16.50 -4.23 14.65
C PRO A 152 15.05 -4.36 15.12
N PRO A 153 14.71 -4.00 16.37
CA PRO A 153 13.33 -4.08 16.88
C PRO A 153 12.28 -3.34 16.05
N ASN A 154 12.72 -2.31 15.31
CA ASN A 154 11.89 -1.48 14.45
C ASN A 154 11.65 -2.08 13.05
N VAL A 155 12.34 -3.17 12.70
CA VAL A 155 12.21 -3.91 11.44
C VAL A 155 11.20 -5.04 11.61
N ARG A 156 9.91 -4.70 11.56
CA ARG A 156 8.83 -5.68 11.78
C ARG A 156 8.48 -6.52 10.56
N LEU A 157 8.86 -6.10 9.36
CA LEU A 157 8.60 -6.83 8.11
C LEU A 157 9.69 -7.88 7.80
N GLY A 158 10.70 -7.99 8.65
CA GLY A 158 11.84 -8.89 8.44
C GLY A 158 12.97 -8.25 7.63
N MET A 159 14.19 -8.77 7.80
CA MET A 159 15.39 -8.21 7.18
C MET A 159 15.34 -8.36 5.66
N GLU A 160 15.02 -9.56 5.19
CA GLU A 160 14.92 -9.92 3.77
C GLU A 160 13.96 -9.00 3.01
N TYR A 161 12.78 -8.71 3.59
CA TYR A 161 11.82 -7.78 3.01
C TYR A 161 12.44 -6.41 2.73
N HIS A 162 13.13 -5.84 3.73
CA HIS A 162 13.73 -4.51 3.58
C HIS A 162 14.98 -4.50 2.68
N ILE A 163 15.71 -5.62 2.60
CA ILE A 163 16.82 -5.77 1.65
C ILE A 163 16.27 -5.71 0.22
N HIS A 164 15.24 -6.49 -0.10
CA HIS A 164 14.59 -6.45 -1.41
C HIS A 164 14.00 -5.08 -1.71
N ASP A 165 13.41 -4.42 -0.71
CA ASP A 165 12.89 -3.07 -0.81
C ASP A 165 13.96 -2.05 -1.22
N ILE A 166 15.11 -1.98 -0.52
CA ILE A 166 16.16 -1.00 -0.83
C ILE A 166 16.82 -1.25 -2.18
N ILE A 167 16.94 -2.52 -2.60
CA ILE A 167 17.46 -2.90 -3.91
C ILE A 167 16.46 -2.51 -5.01
N GLY A 168 15.19 -2.91 -4.85
CA GLY A 168 14.13 -2.64 -5.82
C GLY A 168 13.80 -1.16 -5.96
N ALA A 169 13.99 -0.38 -4.89
CA ALA A 169 13.83 1.07 -4.89
C ALA A 169 15.07 1.82 -5.41
N GLY A 170 16.15 1.14 -5.80
CA GLY A 170 17.37 1.78 -6.31
C GLY A 170 18.16 2.58 -5.27
N LEU A 171 17.87 2.40 -3.98
CA LEU A 171 18.51 3.12 -2.88
C LEU A 171 19.91 2.59 -2.55
N VAL A 172 20.24 1.42 -3.10
CA VAL A 172 21.57 0.83 -3.09
C VAL A 172 21.94 0.27 -4.45
N GLU A 173 23.22 0.33 -4.77
CA GLU A 173 23.82 -0.39 -5.89
C GLU A 173 24.29 -1.78 -5.46
N CYS A 174 24.06 -2.77 -6.31
CA CYS A 174 24.55 -4.14 -6.14
C CYS A 174 25.84 -4.33 -6.96
N VAL A 175 26.98 -4.44 -6.28
CA VAL A 175 28.30 -4.64 -6.90
C VAL A 175 28.76 -6.07 -6.69
N SER A 176 29.01 -6.80 -7.78
CA SER A 176 29.57 -8.15 -7.70
C SER A 176 31.06 -8.09 -7.34
N THR A 177 31.46 -8.85 -6.33
CA THR A 177 32.85 -8.97 -5.88
C THR A 177 33.25 -10.43 -5.74
N ALA A 178 34.54 -10.71 -5.56
CA ALA A 178 35.03 -12.07 -5.31
C ALA A 178 34.47 -12.71 -4.02
N SER A 179 33.99 -11.89 -3.07
CA SER A 179 33.41 -12.34 -1.80
C SER A 179 31.87 -12.36 -1.81
N GLY A 180 31.24 -12.09 -2.97
CA GLY A 180 29.79 -12.02 -3.13
C GLY A 180 29.28 -10.63 -3.50
N ILE A 181 27.97 -10.41 -3.32
CA ILE A 181 27.32 -9.16 -3.68
C ILE A 181 27.50 -8.14 -2.55
N LEU A 182 28.02 -6.97 -2.90
CA LEU A 182 28.16 -5.82 -2.03
C LEU A 182 27.04 -4.82 -2.31
N LEU A 183 26.38 -4.36 -1.25
CA LEU A 183 25.38 -3.30 -1.31
C LEU A 183 26.04 -1.98 -0.93
N ARG A 184 26.04 -0.99 -1.83
CA ARG A 184 26.56 0.36 -1.59
C ARG A 184 25.41 1.36 -1.64
N ILE A 185 25.35 2.30 -0.70
CA ILE A 185 24.35 3.39 -0.77
C ILE A 185 24.52 4.17 -2.07
N SER A 186 23.44 4.32 -2.84
CA SER A 186 23.43 5.18 -4.03
C SER A 186 23.59 6.64 -3.60
N ASP A 187 24.45 7.38 -4.29
CA ASP A 187 24.58 8.83 -4.11
C ASP A 187 23.43 9.52 -4.88
N GLU A 188 22.26 9.61 -4.26
CA GLU A 188 21.23 10.61 -4.58
C GLU A 188 21.34 11.83 -3.64
#